data_AF-A0A1H5A5Z3-F1
#
_entry.id   AF-A0A1H5A5Z3-F1
#
_cell.length_a   1.000
_cell.length_b   1.000
_cell.length_c   1.000
_cell.angle_alpha   90.00
_cell.angle_beta   90.00
_cell.angle_gamma   90.00
#
_symmetry.space_group_name_H-M   'P 1'
#
loop_
_entity.id
_entity.type
_entity.pdbx_description
1 polymer ?
#
loop_
_entity_poly.entity_id
_entity_poly.type
_entity_poly.pdbx_seq_one_letter_code
_entity_poly.pdbx_strand_id
1 'polypeptide(L)'
;MSQTATTARNAFRNHEIPGLCQRSINSTTKAIDGSYVSYNPSSRDYGCHTTALVLGGRVFLILNGDHREGLFGAVVEGGIAAGAAYFIERIAQANSRSEHHEITGQCADIFELTPTAVRCIGQELVDRMTQAANAIRD
;
A
#
# COMPACT_ATOMS: atom_id res chain seq x y z
N MET A 1 -19.72 -13.11 8.41
CA MET A 1 -18.37 -12.54 8.22
C MET A 1 -17.54 -13.35 7.19
N SER A 2 -18.11 -13.81 6.06
CA SER A 2 -17.37 -14.77 5.16
C SER A 2 -17.34 -14.42 3.67
N GLN A 3 -18.13 -13.45 3.19
CA GLN A 3 -18.16 -13.15 1.76
C GLN A 3 -17.06 -12.16 1.36
N THR A 4 -16.78 -11.14 2.18
CA THR A 4 -15.72 -10.13 1.93
C THR A 4 -14.32 -10.73 1.90
N ALA A 5 -13.95 -11.56 2.89
CA ALA A 5 -12.64 -12.23 2.93
C ALA A 5 -12.37 -13.13 1.71
N THR A 6 -13.39 -13.87 1.27
CA THR A 6 -13.30 -14.77 0.11
C THR A 6 -13.16 -13.97 -1.19
N THR A 7 -13.93 -12.90 -1.35
CA THR A 7 -13.82 -11.98 -2.50
C THR A 7 -12.46 -11.31 -2.54
N ALA A 8 -11.94 -10.86 -1.40
CA ALA A 8 -10.60 -10.30 -1.30
C ALA A 8 -9.57 -11.31 -1.80
N ARG A 9 -9.55 -12.53 -1.26
CA ARG A 9 -8.57 -13.57 -1.63
C ARG A 9 -8.57 -13.88 -3.14
N ASN A 10 -9.75 -13.93 -3.76
CA ASN A 10 -9.89 -14.20 -5.19
C ASN A 10 -9.50 -13.01 -6.09
N ALA A 11 -9.44 -11.80 -5.54
CA ALA A 11 -9.04 -10.60 -6.27
C ALA A 11 -7.51 -10.52 -6.50
N PHE A 12 -6.71 -11.19 -5.66
CA PHE A 12 -5.24 -11.17 -5.77
C PHE A 12 -4.72 -12.21 -6.76
N ARG A 13 -3.79 -11.80 -7.62
CA ARG A 13 -3.15 -12.66 -8.62
C ARG A 13 -1.65 -12.45 -8.67
N ASN A 14 -0.89 -13.53 -8.82
CA ASN A 14 0.54 -13.45 -9.13
C ASN A 14 0.71 -13.19 -10.62
N HIS A 15 1.52 -12.19 -10.96
CA HIS A 15 1.87 -11.87 -12.35
C HIS A 15 3.03 -12.74 -12.82
N GLU A 16 3.04 -13.12 -14.10
CA GLU A 16 4.24 -13.70 -14.71
C GLU A 16 5.28 -12.60 -14.95
N ILE A 17 6.54 -12.90 -14.65
CA ILE A 17 7.65 -11.98 -14.88
C ILE A 17 8.18 -12.23 -16.31
N PRO A 18 8.01 -11.29 -17.25
CA PRO A 18 8.48 -11.47 -18.62
C PRO A 18 9.99 -11.72 -18.66
N GLY A 19 10.41 -12.67 -19.47
CA GLY A 19 11.83 -13.04 -19.63
C GLY A 19 12.39 -14.00 -18.58
N LEU A 20 11.70 -14.20 -17.45
CA LEU A 20 12.11 -15.17 -16.42
C LEU A 20 11.24 -16.43 -16.39
N CYS A 21 10.08 -16.42 -17.06
CA CYS A 21 9.11 -17.53 -17.04
C CYS A 21 8.74 -18.01 -15.63
N GLN A 22 8.80 -17.09 -14.66
CA GLN A 22 8.48 -17.33 -13.25
C GLN A 22 7.31 -16.44 -12.83
N ARG A 23 6.56 -16.89 -11.84
CA ARG A 23 5.54 -16.05 -11.20
C ARG A 23 6.18 -15.14 -10.17
N SER A 24 5.72 -13.90 -10.12
CA SER A 24 6.05 -12.95 -9.05
C SER A 24 5.62 -13.53 -7.71
N ILE A 25 6.47 -13.36 -6.71
CA ILE A 25 6.16 -13.71 -5.31
C ILE A 25 4.94 -12.90 -4.85
N ASN A 26 4.84 -11.65 -5.28
CA ASN A 26 3.74 -10.77 -4.94
C ASN A 26 2.47 -11.18 -5.69
N SER A 27 1.37 -11.20 -4.97
CA SER A 27 0.04 -11.25 -5.54
C SER A 27 -0.59 -9.86 -5.45
N THR A 28 -1.27 -9.38 -6.48
CA THR A 28 -1.86 -8.03 -6.48
C THR A 28 -3.29 -8.03 -7.01
N THR A 29 -4.04 -6.99 -6.71
CA THR A 29 -5.36 -6.74 -7.30
C THR A 29 -5.23 -6.17 -8.71
N LYS A 30 -6.35 -6.10 -9.44
CA LYS A 30 -6.44 -5.30 -10.67
C LYS A 30 -6.18 -3.83 -10.33
N ALA A 31 -5.45 -3.14 -11.20
CA ALA A 31 -5.19 -1.72 -11.06
C ALA A 31 -6.45 -0.88 -11.34
N ILE A 32 -6.63 0.16 -10.52
CA ILE A 32 -7.61 1.24 -10.67
C ILE A 32 -6.79 2.52 -10.79
N ASP A 33 -6.79 3.15 -11.97
CA ASP A 33 -5.97 4.33 -12.27
C ASP A 33 -4.48 4.14 -11.92
N GLY A 34 -3.96 2.96 -12.26
CA GLY A 34 -2.57 2.56 -11.97
C GLY A 34 -2.30 2.19 -10.51
N SER A 35 -3.28 2.36 -9.61
CA SER A 35 -3.16 2.03 -8.19
C SER A 35 -3.73 0.64 -7.88
N TYR A 36 -3.12 -0.10 -6.96
CA TYR A 36 -3.55 -1.47 -6.61
C TYR A 36 -3.11 -1.87 -5.21
N VAL A 37 -3.70 -2.95 -4.68
CA VAL A 37 -3.24 -3.58 -3.44
C VAL A 37 -2.31 -4.74 -3.79
N SER A 38 -1.18 -4.84 -3.09
CA SER A 38 -0.19 -5.90 -3.25
C SER A 38 -0.02 -6.66 -1.94
N TYR A 39 0.19 -7.96 -2.01
CA TYR A 39 0.51 -8.82 -0.88
C TYR A 39 1.75 -9.65 -1.19
N ASN A 40 2.73 -9.56 -0.30
CA ASN A 40 3.95 -10.36 -0.33
C ASN A 40 3.91 -11.40 0.82
N PRO A 41 3.76 -12.70 0.51
CA PRO A 41 3.82 -13.76 1.52
C PRO A 41 5.25 -14.12 1.94
N SER A 42 6.28 -13.53 1.34
CA SER A 42 7.68 -13.82 1.67
C SER A 42 8.19 -12.89 2.75
N SER A 43 8.78 -13.45 3.80
CA SER A 43 9.49 -12.68 4.83
C SER A 43 10.93 -12.33 4.43
N ARG A 44 11.43 -12.81 3.29
CA ARG A 44 12.84 -12.67 2.89
C ARG A 44 13.30 -11.22 2.81
N ASP A 45 12.48 -10.36 2.21
CA ASP A 45 12.88 -8.98 1.91
C ASP A 45 12.44 -8.00 2.99
N TYR A 46 11.28 -8.24 3.60
CA TYR A 46 10.64 -7.31 4.53
C TYR A 46 10.69 -7.76 6.00
N GLY A 47 11.25 -8.94 6.27
CA GLY A 47 11.29 -9.55 7.61
C GLY A 47 9.95 -10.17 8.05
N CYS A 48 8.86 -9.90 7.34
CA CYS A 48 7.53 -10.44 7.57
C CYS A 48 6.72 -10.45 6.27
N HIS A 49 5.51 -11.00 6.30
CA HIS A 49 4.55 -10.77 5.22
C HIS A 49 4.21 -9.28 5.17
N THR A 50 3.96 -8.74 3.99
CA THR A 50 3.56 -7.34 3.85
C THR A 50 2.35 -7.19 2.96
N THR A 51 1.57 -6.15 3.24
CA THR A 51 0.48 -5.71 2.39
C THR A 51 0.72 -4.25 2.05
N ALA A 52 0.70 -3.92 0.75
CA ALA A 52 0.97 -2.57 0.28
C ALA A 52 -0.22 -2.00 -0.50
N LEU A 53 -0.50 -0.71 -0.28
CA LEU A 53 -1.26 0.11 -1.21
C LEU A 53 -0.25 0.78 -2.15
N VAL A 54 -0.36 0.49 -3.45
CA VAL A 54 0.50 1.08 -4.47
C VAL A 54 -0.26 2.19 -5.16
N LEU A 55 0.24 3.43 -5.12
CA LEU A 55 -0.38 4.59 -5.76
C LEU A 55 0.26 4.88 -7.11
N GLY A 56 -0.56 4.93 -8.16
CA GLY A 56 -0.13 5.27 -9.53
C GLY A 56 1.01 4.39 -10.06
N GLY A 57 1.15 3.16 -9.55
CA GLY A 57 2.21 2.22 -9.90
C GLY A 57 3.61 2.64 -9.44
N ARG A 58 3.73 3.65 -8.58
CA ARG A 58 5.01 4.26 -8.19
C ARG A 58 5.24 4.30 -6.69
N VAL A 59 4.23 4.71 -5.92
CA VAL A 59 4.38 4.92 -4.47
C VAL A 59 3.94 3.67 -3.71
N PHE A 60 4.78 3.14 -2.83
CA PHE A 60 4.54 1.95 -2.04
C PHE A 60 4.29 2.29 -0.56
N LEU A 61 3.01 2.32 -0.17
CA LEU A 61 2.59 2.43 1.22
C LEU A 61 2.44 1.03 1.81
N ILE A 62 3.40 0.59 2.63
CA ILE A 62 3.58 -0.82 3.03
C ILE A 62 3.28 -1.01 4.52
N LEU A 63 2.37 -1.92 4.84
CA LEU A 63 2.09 -2.39 6.21
C LEU A 63 2.73 -3.75 6.47
N ASN A 64 3.21 -3.94 7.70
CA ASN A 64 3.65 -5.24 8.22
C ASN A 64 2.43 -6.13 8.49
N GLY A 65 2.39 -7.31 7.89
CA GLY A 65 1.33 -8.30 8.06
C GLY A 65 0.39 -8.46 6.84
N ASP A 66 -0.61 -9.32 7.01
CA ASP A 66 -1.66 -9.56 6.03
C ASP A 66 -2.87 -8.67 6.32
N HIS A 67 -2.96 -7.56 5.58
CA HIS A 67 -4.06 -6.60 5.64
C HIS A 67 -4.98 -6.73 4.43
N ARG A 68 -4.88 -7.81 3.63
CA ARG A 68 -5.59 -7.92 2.35
C ARG A 68 -7.09 -7.70 2.50
N GLU A 69 -7.73 -8.31 3.49
CA GLU A 69 -9.18 -8.16 3.68
C GLU A 69 -9.57 -6.72 3.98
N GLY A 70 -8.94 -6.09 4.98
CA GLY A 70 -9.28 -4.74 5.40
C GLY A 70 -8.92 -3.68 4.36
N LEU A 71 -7.70 -3.74 3.82
CA LEU A 71 -7.22 -2.76 2.85
C LEU A 71 -7.95 -2.89 1.51
N PHE A 72 -8.20 -4.12 1.03
CA PHE A 72 -8.99 -4.31 -0.19
C PHE A 72 -10.45 -3.90 0.03
N GLY A 73 -11.04 -4.24 1.18
CA GLY A 73 -12.39 -3.81 1.53
C GLY A 73 -12.55 -2.28 1.47
N ALA A 74 -11.63 -1.56 2.11
CA ALA A 74 -11.61 -0.09 2.07
C ALA A 74 -11.51 0.45 0.64
N VAL A 75 -10.62 -0.13 -0.20
CA VAL A 75 -10.48 0.28 -1.61
C VAL A 75 -11.74 -0.01 -2.43
N VAL A 76 -12.42 -1.13 -2.20
CA VAL A 76 -13.66 -1.48 -2.90
C VAL A 76 -14.81 -0.56 -2.51
N GLU A 77 -14.92 -0.21 -1.23
CA GLU A 77 -16.04 0.58 -0.70
C GLU A 77 -15.88 2.09 -0.96
N GLY A 78 -14.67 2.62 -0.85
CA GLY A 78 -14.41 4.07 -0.90
C GLY A 78 -13.25 4.47 -1.81
N GLY A 79 -12.78 3.57 -2.66
CA GLY A 79 -11.69 3.84 -3.61
C GLY A 79 -10.33 4.01 -2.94
N ILE A 80 -9.36 4.51 -3.73
CA ILE A 80 -7.96 4.65 -3.29
C ILE A 80 -7.83 5.60 -2.10
N ALA A 81 -8.67 6.63 -1.99
CA ALA A 81 -8.70 7.53 -0.85
C ALA A 81 -9.03 6.79 0.47
N ALA A 82 -10.02 5.88 0.45
CA ALA A 82 -10.34 5.05 1.62
C ALA A 82 -9.21 4.04 1.94
N GLY A 83 -8.54 3.50 0.91
CA GLY A 83 -7.34 2.69 1.10
C GLY A 83 -6.20 3.46 1.79
N ALA A 84 -5.99 4.72 1.40
CA ALA A 84 -4.99 5.58 2.03
C ALA A 84 -5.37 5.94 3.48
N ALA A 85 -6.65 6.22 3.75
CA ALA A 85 -7.13 6.40 5.12
C ALA A 85 -6.88 5.15 5.99
N TYR A 86 -7.15 3.95 5.45
CA TYR A 86 -6.86 2.68 6.14
C TYR A 86 -5.36 2.55 6.51
N PHE A 87 -4.47 2.95 5.59
CA PHE A 87 -3.03 2.99 5.84
C PHE A 87 -2.67 3.98 6.96
N ILE A 88 -3.20 5.21 6.89
CA ILE A 88 -2.92 6.27 7.88
C ILE A 88 -3.34 5.84 9.29
N GLU A 89 -4.51 5.22 9.45
CA GLU A 89 -4.97 4.66 10.73
C GLU A 89 -4.05 3.58 11.31
N ARG A 90 -3.24 2.95 10.46
CA ARG A 90 -2.34 1.83 10.81
C ARG A 90 -0.89 2.19 10.59
N ILE A 91 -0.54 3.48 10.51
CA ILE A 91 0.82 3.92 10.19
C ILE A 91 1.86 3.43 11.20
N ALA A 92 1.47 3.17 12.46
CA ALA A 92 2.32 2.54 13.46
C ALA A 92 2.75 1.09 13.09
N GLN A 93 2.04 0.44 12.17
CA GLN A 93 2.37 -0.87 11.61
C GLN A 93 3.08 -0.78 10.26
N ALA A 94 3.42 0.43 9.80
CA ALA A 94 4.12 0.61 8.54
C ALA A 94 5.48 -0.10 8.56
N ASN A 95 5.83 -0.76 7.45
CA ASN A 95 7.14 -1.35 7.29
C ASN A 95 8.19 -0.22 7.13
N SER A 96 9.40 -0.44 7.64
CA SER A 96 10.50 0.52 7.54
C SER A 96 10.94 0.84 6.10
N ARG A 97 10.53 0.04 5.12
CA ARG A 97 10.75 0.27 3.69
C ARG A 97 9.56 0.94 2.99
N SER A 98 8.54 1.37 3.72
CA SER A 98 7.41 2.07 3.13
C SER A 98 7.81 3.50 2.76
N GLU A 99 7.37 3.94 1.59
CA GLU A 99 7.73 5.25 1.02
C GLU A 99 6.93 6.43 1.61
N HIS A 100 6.21 6.20 2.73
CA HIS A 100 5.56 7.28 3.45
C HIS A 100 6.59 8.21 4.11
N HIS A 101 7.81 7.76 4.37
CA HIS A 101 8.87 8.58 4.96
C HIS A 101 9.24 9.76 4.05
N GLU A 102 9.32 9.55 2.74
CA GLU A 102 9.56 10.60 1.74
C GLU A 102 8.36 11.55 1.65
N ILE A 103 7.15 11.00 1.59
CA ILE A 103 5.90 11.76 1.46
C ILE A 103 5.64 12.67 2.67
N THR A 104 6.02 12.21 3.85
CA THR A 104 5.82 12.93 5.12
C THR A 104 7.00 13.83 5.50
N GLY A 105 8.01 13.94 4.62
CA GLY A 105 9.19 14.79 4.83
C GLY A 105 10.17 14.25 5.87
N GLN A 106 10.03 12.98 6.27
CA GLN A 106 10.97 12.30 7.18
C GLN A 106 12.26 11.88 6.46
N CYS A 107 12.21 11.75 5.13
CA CYS A 107 13.35 11.51 4.25
C CYS A 107 13.26 12.42 3.01
N ALA A 108 14.40 12.61 2.34
CA ALA A 108 14.45 13.41 1.12
C ALA A 108 13.70 12.69 -0.02
N ASP A 109 12.77 13.39 -0.66
CA ASP A 109 11.99 12.89 -1.79
C ASP A 109 12.78 12.96 -3.11
N ILE A 110 13.80 12.11 -3.23
CA ILE A 110 14.71 12.10 -4.40
C ILE A 110 14.04 11.59 -5.69
N PHE A 111 12.89 10.93 -5.58
CA PHE A 111 12.17 10.33 -6.71
C PHE A 111 10.84 11.03 -7.05
N GLU A 112 10.58 12.18 -6.42
CA GLU A 112 9.36 12.97 -6.60
C GLU A 112 8.09 12.12 -6.39
N LEU A 113 8.07 11.39 -5.27
CA LEU A 113 6.97 10.53 -4.84
C LEU A 113 5.80 11.36 -4.28
N THR A 114 6.09 12.49 -3.64
CA THR A 114 5.07 13.37 -3.04
C THR A 114 4.08 13.91 -4.08
N PRO A 115 4.50 14.44 -5.24
CA PRO A 115 3.56 14.81 -6.30
C PRO A 115 2.68 13.65 -6.80
N THR A 116 3.21 12.43 -6.83
CA THR A 116 2.42 11.25 -7.19
C THR A 116 1.38 10.93 -6.12
N ALA A 117 1.75 10.98 -4.84
CA ALA A 117 0.83 10.80 -3.73
C ALA A 117 -0.29 11.85 -3.78
N VAL A 118 0.05 13.15 -3.89
CA VAL A 118 -0.94 14.24 -3.99
C VAL A 118 -1.88 14.04 -5.18
N ARG A 119 -1.37 13.63 -6.35
CA ARG A 119 -2.21 13.33 -7.51
C ARG A 119 -3.20 12.18 -7.27
N CYS A 120 -2.77 11.13 -6.55
CA CYS A 120 -3.57 9.92 -6.35
C CYS A 120 -4.56 10.02 -5.19
N ILE A 121 -4.21 10.70 -4.09
CA ILE A 121 -5.01 10.73 -2.85
C ILE A 121 -5.37 12.14 -2.38
N GLY A 122 -4.90 13.18 -3.06
CA GLY A 122 -5.14 14.58 -2.69
C GLY A 122 -4.24 15.06 -1.55
N GLN A 123 -4.14 16.39 -1.42
CA GLN A 123 -3.30 17.03 -0.40
C GLN A 123 -3.79 16.73 1.02
N GLU A 124 -5.10 16.72 1.25
CA GLU A 124 -5.68 16.48 2.58
C GLU A 124 -5.21 15.16 3.21
N LEU A 125 -5.19 14.07 2.43
CA LEU A 125 -4.74 12.77 2.93
C LEU A 125 -3.22 12.70 3.12
N VAL A 126 -2.44 13.42 2.30
CA VAL A 126 -0.99 13.58 2.50
C VAL A 126 -0.71 14.34 3.80
N ASP A 127 -1.45 15.40 4.09
CA ASP A 127 -1.31 16.17 5.32
C ASP A 127 -1.66 15.32 6.54
N ARG A 128 -2.76 14.57 6.48
CA ARG A 128 -3.17 13.62 7.53
C ARG A 128 -2.14 12.52 7.75
N MET A 129 -1.55 11.99 6.68
CA MET A 129 -0.48 11.01 6.77
C MET A 129 0.75 11.59 7.48
N THR A 130 1.10 12.84 7.17
CA THR A 130 2.22 13.55 7.79
C THR A 130 1.97 13.76 9.29
N GLN A 131 0.76 14.21 9.67
CA GLN A 131 0.38 14.35 11.07
C GLN A 131 0.48 13.02 11.83
N ALA A 132 -0.08 11.95 11.26
CA ALA A 132 -0.05 10.62 11.88
C ALA A 132 1.38 10.07 12.01
N ALA A 133 2.24 10.28 11.00
CA ALA A 133 3.63 9.85 11.01
C ALA A 133 4.49 10.60 12.04
N ASN A 134 4.18 11.86 12.32
CA ASN A 134 4.85 12.62 13.37
C ASN A 134 4.38 12.20 14.76
N ALA A 135 3.08 11.93 14.94
CA ALA A 135 2.51 11.52 16.22
C ALA A 135 3.03 10.18 16.76
N ILE A 136 3.59 9.31 15.91
CA ILE A 136 4.20 8.04 16.32
C ILE A 136 5.69 8.12 16.63
N ARG A 137 6.32 9.29 16.38
CA ARG A 137 7.75 9.52 16.68
C ARG A 137 7.97 10.14 18.07
N ASP A 138 6.93 10.72 18.65
CA ASP A 138 6.89 11.26 20.01
C ASP A 138 6.61 10.16 21.04
#